data_AF-A0A836T8U2-F1
#
_entry.id   AF-A0A836T8U2-F1
#
_cell.length_a   1.000
_cell.length_b   1.000
_cell.length_c   1.000
_cell.angle_alpha   90.00
_cell.angle_beta   90.00
_cell.angle_gamma   90.00
#
_symmetry.space_group_name_H-M   'P 1'
#
loop_
_entity.id
_entity.type
_entity.pdbx_description
1 polymer ?
#
loop_
_entity_poly.entity_id
_entity_poly.type
_entity_poly.pdbx_seq_one_letter_code
_entity_poly.pdbx_strand_id
1 'polypeptide(L)' 'MSVDKATVAKIANLARIAVPEDQLEPLADELSNILDWVEQLSEVDT' A
#
# COMPACT_ATOMS: atom_id res chain seq x y z
N MET A 1 -0.85 10.08 0.14
CA MET A 1 -2.22 9.51 -0.10
C MET A 1 -2.44 8.33 0.84
N SER A 2 -3.57 8.18 1.55
CA SER A 2 -3.75 7.06 2.50
C SER A 2 -4.42 5.86 1.83
N VAL A 3 -3.78 4.69 1.92
CA VAL A 3 -4.35 3.40 1.48
C VAL A 3 -5.08 2.76 2.64
N ASP A 4 -6.33 2.33 2.41
CA ASP A 4 -7.14 1.68 3.44
C ASP A 4 -6.93 0.15 3.48
N LYS A 5 -7.30 -0.44 4.62
CA LYS A 5 -7.25 -1.89 4.87
C LYS A 5 -7.99 -2.70 3.79
N ALA A 6 -9.12 -2.17 3.30
CA ALA A 6 -9.92 -2.80 2.25
C ALA A 6 -9.16 -2.85 0.91
N THR A 7 -8.45 -1.78 0.55
CA THR A 7 -7.61 -1.73 -0.64
C THR A 7 -6.43 -2.68 -0.52
N VAL A 8 -5.76 -2.76 0.63
CA VAL A 8 -4.67 -3.72 0.85
C VAL A 8 -5.17 -5.17 0.71
N ALA A 9 -6.31 -5.51 1.31
CA ALA A 9 -6.89 -6.84 1.18
C ALA A 9 -7.22 -7.19 -0.29
N LYS A 10 -7.74 -6.22 -1.05
CA LYS A 10 -8.02 -6.37 -2.49
C LYS A 10 -6.73 -6.58 -3.29
N ILE A 11 -5.68 -5.80 -3.02
CA ILE A 11 -4.36 -5.93 -3.67
C ILE A 11 -3.75 -7.30 -3.35
N ALA A 12 -3.78 -7.73 -2.09
CA ALA A 12 -3.30 -9.04 -1.66
C ALA A 12 -4.00 -10.18 -2.41
N ASN A 13 -5.32 -10.09 -2.57
CA ASN A 13 -6.11 -11.05 -3.34
C ASN A 13 -5.69 -11.08 -4.82
N LEU A 14 -5.54 -9.92 -5.46
CA LEU A 14 -5.07 -9.82 -6.86
C LEU A 14 -3.66 -10.41 -7.04
N ALA A 15 -2.78 -10.21 -6.06
CA ALA A 15 -1.43 -10.75 -6.03
C ALA A 15 -1.38 -12.25 -5.64
N ARG A 16 -2.51 -12.85 -5.26
CA ARG A 16 -2.61 -14.22 -4.73
C ARG A 16 -1.76 -14.44 -3.48
N ILE A 17 -1.64 -13.42 -2.64
CA ILE A 17 -0.93 -13.45 -1.36
C ILE A 17 -1.95 -13.56 -0.24
N ALA A 18 -1.84 -14.60 0.58
CA ALA A 18 -2.65 -14.72 1.79
C ALA A 18 -2.05 -13.82 2.87
N VAL A 19 -2.81 -12.81 3.29
CA VAL A 19 -2.41 -11.88 4.36
C VAL A 19 -3.37 -12.04 5.54
N PRO A 20 -2.86 -12.35 6.74
CA PRO A 20 -3.65 -12.37 7.97
C PRO A 20 -4.30 -11.01 8.28
N GLU A 21 -5.51 -10.99 8.86
CA GLU A 21 -6.28 -9.75 9.09
C GLU A 21 -5.61 -8.76 10.06
N ASP A 22 -4.81 -9.28 10.99
CA ASP A 22 -3.99 -8.52 11.95
C ASP A 22 -2.80 -7.83 11.29
N GLN A 23 -2.34 -8.36 10.14
CA GLN A 23 -1.25 -7.76 9.38
C GLN A 23 -1.70 -6.77 8.30
N LEU A 24 -3.00 -6.70 7.99
CA LEU A 24 -3.50 -5.79 6.97
C LEU A 24 -3.35 -4.31 7.36
N GLU A 25 -3.48 -3.97 8.64
CA GLU A 25 -3.36 -2.57 9.11
C GLU A 25 -1.92 -2.06 9.07
N PRO A 26 -0.94 -2.78 9.65
CA PRO A 26 0.48 -2.41 9.50
C PRO A 26 0.91 -2.35 8.03
N LEU A 27 0.42 -3.28 7.21
CA LEU A 27 0.76 -3.31 5.78
C LEU A 27 0.16 -2.12 5.02
N ALA A 28 -1.00 -1.60 5.43
CA ALA A 28 -1.60 -0.40 4.87
C ALA A 28 -0.77 0.86 5.17
N ASP A 29 -0.25 0.95 6.40
CA ASP A 29 0.64 2.05 6.80
C ASP A 29 1.96 1.99 6.02
N GLU A 30 2.58 0.81 5.92
CA GLU A 30 3.79 0.61 5.13
C GLU A 30 3.59 0.96 3.64
N LEU A 31 2.48 0.51 3.03
CA LEU A 31 2.18 0.84 1.64
C LEU A 31 1.96 2.34 1.43
N SER A 32 1.28 3.00 2.36
CA SER A 32 1.03 4.44 2.29
C SER A 32 2.35 5.22 2.34
N ASN A 33 3.28 4.83 3.22
CA ASN A 33 4.61 5.44 3.28
C ASN A 33 5.41 5.27 1.98
N ILE A 34 5.33 4.09 1.35
CA ILE A 34 5.99 3.83 0.05
C ILE A 34 5.39 4.72 -1.04
N LEU A 35 4.06 4.85 -1.10
CA LEU A 35 3.40 5.69 -2.10
C LEU A 35 3.73 7.17 -1.91
N ASP A 36 3.79 7.65 -0.66
CA ASP A 36 4.19 9.03 -0.37
C ASP A 36 5.65 9.29 -0.80
N TRP A 37 6.54 8.30 -0.68
CA TRP A 37 7.90 8.40 -1.20
C TRP A 37 7.94 8.41 -2.74
N VAL A 38 7.12 7.58 -3.40
CA VAL A 38 7.01 7.56 -4.88
C VAL A 38 6.45 8.88 -5.41
N GLU A 39 5.54 9.53 -4.66
CA GLU A 39 4.99 10.84 -5.02
C GLU A 39 6.11 11.89 -5.11
N GLN A 40 7.10 11.86 -4.22
CA GLN A 40 8.27 12.75 -4.28
C GLN A 40 9.13 12.52 -5.53
N LEU A 41 9.21 11.28 -6.02
CA LEU A 41 9.93 10.99 -7.28
C LEU A 41 9.20 11.54 -8.51
N SER A 42 7.88 11.73 -8.42
CA SER A 42 7.07 12.27 -9.51
C SER A 42 7.27 13.77 -9.70
N GLU A 43 7.89 14.46 -8.74
CA GLU A 43 8.26 15.88 -8.82
C GLU A 43 9.55 16.12 -9.64
N VAL A 44 10.25 15.05 -10.04
CA VAL A 44 11.43 15.15 -10.89
C VAL A 44 10.99 15.18 -12.35
N ASP A 45 11.32 16.26 -13.07
CA ASP A 45 11.08 16.37 -14.52
C ASP A 45 11.74 15.20 -15.26
N THR A 46 10.92 14.45 -16.01
CA THR A 46 11.32 13.28 -16.83
C THR A 46 11.18 13.56 -18.32
#